data_AF-A0A0V0Q0E9-F1
#
_entry.id   AF-A0A0V0Q0E9-F1
#
_cell.length_a   1.000
_cell.length_b   1.000
_cell.length_c   1.000
_cell.angle_alpha   90.00
_cell.angle_beta   90.00
_cell.angle_gamma   90.00
#
_symmetry.space_group_name_H-M   'P 1'
#
loop_
_entity.id
_entity.type
_entity.pdbx_description
1 polymer ?
#
loop_
_entity_poly.entity_id
_entity_poly.type
_entity_poly.pdbx_seq_one_letter_code
_entity_poly.pdbx_strand_id
1 'polypeptide(L)' 'MRGTDEASGSLFSYVDLEARIPARHPLRKIRQVVKEALASLDAEFEAIYTDWGRPSI' A
#
# COMPACT_ATOMS: atom_id res chain seq x y z
N MET A 1 16.58 33.98 -23.48
CA MET A 1 16.76 33.48 -22.10
C MET A 1 15.65 32.49 -21.84
N ARG A 2 15.93 31.18 -21.94
CA ARG A 2 14.95 30.14 -21.66
C ARG A 2 14.77 30.07 -20.14
N GLY A 3 13.52 30.16 -19.70
CA GLY A 3 13.13 30.03 -18.30
C GLY A 3 13.69 28.74 -17.71
N THR A 4 14.12 28.84 -16.47
CA THR A 4 14.59 27.72 -15.67
C THR A 4 13.53 26.63 -15.65
N ASP A 5 13.91 25.44 -16.11
CA ASP A 5 13.13 24.21 -15.98
C ASP A 5 13.09 23.88 -14.49
N GLU A 6 12.02 24.29 -13.81
CA GLU A 6 11.80 23.93 -12.42
C GLU A 6 11.59 22.41 -12.38
N ALA A 7 12.58 21.71 -11.84
CA ALA A 7 12.58 20.25 -11.75
C ALA A 7 11.24 19.75 -11.22
N SER A 8 10.50 19.02 -12.08
CA SER A 8 9.33 18.27 -11.66
C SER A 8 9.70 17.45 -10.43
N GLY A 9 8.96 17.61 -9.34
CA GLY A 9 9.26 16.99 -8.05
C GLY A 9 9.49 15.48 -8.13
N SER A 10 10.10 14.90 -7.09
CA SER A 10 10.44 13.47 -7.08
C SER A 10 9.21 12.61 -7.37
N LEU A 11 9.30 11.77 -8.41
CA LEU A 11 8.21 10.91 -8.88
C LEU A 11 7.69 9.94 -7.80
N PHE A 12 8.48 9.68 -6.76
CA PHE A 12 8.12 8.83 -5.64
C PHE A 12 8.56 9.48 -4.32
N SER A 13 7.60 9.72 -3.43
CA SER A 13 7.86 10.06 -2.04
C SER A 13 7.68 8.79 -1.21
N TYR A 14 8.80 8.19 -0.79
CA TYR A 14 8.81 7.15 0.24
C TYR A 14 8.80 7.83 1.60
N VAL A 15 7.62 7.97 2.18
CA VAL A 15 7.47 8.37 3.58
C VAL A 15 6.75 7.24 4.26
N ASP A 16 7.24 6.89 5.44
CA ASP A 16 6.64 5.88 6.30
C ASP A 16 5.14 6.19 6.47
N LEU A 17 4.28 5.18 6.22
CA LEU A 17 2.84 5.29 6.45
C LEU A 17 2.53 5.64 7.90
N GLU A 18 3.36 5.20 8.84
CA GLU A 18 3.25 5.53 10.26
C GLU A 18 3.53 7.01 10.53
N ALA A 19 4.46 7.61 9.78
CA ALA A 19 4.73 9.04 9.80
C ALA A 19 3.67 9.85 9.04
N ARG A 20 3.05 9.29 8.00
CA ARG A 20 1.99 9.96 7.21
C ARG A 20 0.65 10.03 7.92
N ILE A 21 0.29 8.99 8.67
CA ILE A 21 -1.03 8.89 9.30
C ILE A 21 -0.85 8.97 10.81
N PRO A 22 -1.21 10.09 11.47
CA PRO A 22 -1.09 10.23 12.92
C PRO A 22 -1.77 9.08 13.68
N ALA A 23 -1.26 8.75 14.87
CA ALA A 23 -1.76 7.63 15.67
C ALA A 23 -3.26 7.75 16.02
N ARG A 24 -3.76 8.98 16.23
CA ARG A 24 -5.17 9.25 16.56
C ARG A 24 -6.07 9.45 15.32
N HIS A 25 -5.54 9.20 14.12
CA HIS A 25 -6.29 9.44 12.89
C HIS A 25 -7.40 8.38 12.70
N PRO A 26 -8.63 8.78 12.32
CA PRO A 26 -9.75 7.85 12.15
C PRO A 26 -9.48 6.69 11.17
N LEU A 27 -8.68 6.91 10.12
CA LEU A 27 -8.31 5.85 9.16
C LEU A 27 -7.57 4.66 9.80
N ARG A 28 -6.95 4.85 10.97
CA ARG A 28 -6.30 3.74 11.70
C ARG A 28 -7.31 2.66 12.10
N LYS A 29 -8.56 3.04 12.42
CA LYS A 29 -9.64 2.09 12.72
C LYS A 29 -10.04 1.30 11.49
N ILE A 30 -10.16 1.96 10.34
CA ILE A 30 -10.48 1.29 9.07
C ILE A 30 -9.40 0.25 8.74
N ARG A 31 -8.12 0.60 8.94
CA ARG A 31 -7.01 -0.36 8.74
C ARG A 31 -7.14 -1.62 9.61
N GLN A 32 -7.61 -1.50 10.84
CA GLN A 32 -7.83 -2.66 11.71
C GLN A 32 -8.92 -3.58 11.15
N VAL A 33 -10.07 -3.02 10.80
CA VAL A 33 -11.20 -3.79 10.21
C VAL A 33 -10.78 -4.50 8.92
N VAL A 34 -10.06 -3.80 8.04
CA VAL A 34 -9.58 -4.38 6.78
C VAL A 34 -8.57 -5.49 7.03
N LYS A 35 -7.66 -5.33 8.00
CA LYS A 35 -6.70 -6.39 8.37
C LYS A 35 -7.40 -7.65 8.86
N GLU A 36 -8.42 -7.50 9.71
CA GLU A 36 -9.20 -8.62 10.22
C GLU A 36 -9.97 -9.33 9.09
N ALA A 37 -10.61 -8.56 8.21
CA ALA A 37 -11.31 -9.11 7.05
C ALA A 37 -10.35 -9.89 6.13
N LEU A 38 -9.20 -9.32 5.79
CA LEU A 38 -8.21 -9.98 4.95
C LEU A 38 -7.63 -11.25 5.61
N ALA A 39 -7.36 -11.21 6.92
CA ALA A 39 -6.91 -12.38 7.65
C ALA A 39 -7.94 -13.51 7.65
N SER A 40 -9.24 -13.18 7.66
CA SER A 40 -10.30 -14.19 7.57
C SER A 40 -10.40 -14.85 6.20
N LEU A 41 -9.96 -14.17 5.14
CA LEU A 41 -9.96 -14.67 3.76
C LEU A 41 -8.66 -15.38 3.37
N ASP A 42 -7.65 -15.39 4.25
CA ASP A 42 -6.30 -15.88 3.94
C ASP A 42 -6.33 -17.35 3.48
N ALA A 43 -7.05 -18.22 4.18
CA ALA A 43 -7.19 -19.63 3.81
C ALA A 43 -7.91 -19.84 2.46
N GLU A 44 -8.88 -18.98 2.13
CA GLU A 44 -9.58 -19.04 0.85
C GLU A 44 -8.64 -18.60 -0.28
N PHE A 45 -7.81 -17.59 -0.04
CA PHE A 45 -6.79 -17.14 -0.97
C PHE A 45 -5.71 -18.21 -1.20
N GLU A 46 -5.19 -18.83 -0.14
CA GLU A 46 -4.22 -19.92 -0.27
C GLU A 46 -4.77 -21.10 -1.09
N ALA A 47 -6.06 -21.41 -0.98
CA ALA A 47 -6.67 -22.49 -1.75
C ALA A 47 -6.80 -22.18 -3.25
N ILE A 48 -6.85 -20.90 -3.65
CA ILE A 48 -7.01 -20.50 -5.06
C ILE A 48 -5.70 -20.03 -5.72
N TYR A 49 -4.68 -19.67 -4.93
CA TYR A 49 -3.36 -19.31 -5.45
C TYR A 49 -2.48 -20.54 -5.63
N THR A 50 -1.67 -20.52 -6.68
CA THR A 50 -0.67 -21.57 -6.94
C THR A 50 0.55 -21.35 -6.06
N ASP A 51 1.09 -22.43 -5.48
CA ASP A 51 2.25 -22.41 -4.56
C ASP A 51 3.48 -21.63 -5.07
N TRP A 52 3.63 -21.56 -6.40
CA TRP A 52 4.81 -20.97 -7.07
C TRP A 52 4.47 -19.65 -7.78
N GLY A 53 3.33 -19.05 -7.44
CA GLY A 53 2.80 -17.85 -8.09
C GLY A 53 2.30 -18.13 -9.52
N ARG A 54 1.82 -17.07 -10.17
CA ARG A 54 1.46 -17.12 -11.59
C ARG A 54 2.77 -17.06 -12.40
N PRO A 55 3.03 -17.98 -13.35
CA PRO A 55 4.11 -17.79 -14.31
C PRO A 55 3.89 -16.43 -14.97
N SER A 56 4.81 -15.52 -14.74
CA SER A 56 4.81 -14.19 -15.36
C SER A 56 4.70 -14.37 -16.88
N ILE A 57 3.69 -13.72 -17.49
CA ILE A 57 3.66 -13.45 -18.94
C ILE A 57 4.76 -12.47 -19.27
#